data_AF-A0A2E8SXF0-F1
#
_entry.id   AF-A0A2E8SXF0-F1
#
_cell.length_a   1.000
_cell.length_b   1.000
_cell.length_c   1.000
_cell.angle_alpha   90.00
_cell.angle_beta   90.00
_cell.angle_gamma   90.00
#
_symmetry.space_group_name_H-M   'P 1'
#
loop_
_entity.id
_entity.type
_entity.pdbx_description
1 polymer ?
#
loop_
_entity_poly.entity_id
_entity_poly.type
_entity_poly.pdbx_seq_one_letter_code
_entity_poly.pdbx_strand_id
1 'polypeptide(L)'
;MRRKQAVAKGFKAWLAGADMPVLNAQPLSNDEVEKLEEGMALFDGAKFWHAHEAWEDLWNMLKHRQAPSEEILLVQGLIQTAAMLLHHQRRNLAGVEKQWAKLQPKLRDWTTAWGIDVASHLVVIRTYAQDAGAWTLKASDHQLPRA
;
A
#
# COMPACT_ATOMS: atom_id res chain seq x y z
N MET A 1 42.97 5.01 1.11
CA MET A 1 41.79 4.58 1.89
C MET A 1 41.33 5.73 2.77
N ARG A 2 40.01 5.91 2.95
CA ARG A 2 39.25 6.84 3.83
C ARG A 2 38.49 7.98 3.14
N ARG A 3 37.22 7.72 2.82
CA ARG A 3 36.11 8.68 2.89
C ARG A 3 34.86 7.94 3.39
N LYS A 4 34.59 8.02 4.68
CA LYS A 4 33.30 7.66 5.30
C LYS A 4 33.07 8.57 6.50
N GLN A 5 32.45 9.72 6.29
CA GLN A 5 31.71 10.50 7.30
C GLN A 5 31.21 11.79 6.63
N ALA A 6 30.05 11.72 5.98
CA ALA A 6 29.31 12.93 5.59
C ALA A 6 27.81 12.68 5.43
N VAL A 7 27.39 11.44 5.15
CA VAL A 7 25.98 11.14 4.84
C VAL A 7 25.07 11.08 6.08
N ALA A 8 25.59 10.66 7.24
CA ALA A 8 24.75 10.39 8.42
C ALA A 8 24.22 11.66 9.13
N LYS A 9 24.83 12.83 8.92
CA LYS A 9 24.48 14.07 9.65
C LYS A 9 23.28 14.80 9.01
N GLY A 10 23.10 14.67 7.69
CA GLY A 10 21.97 15.28 6.97
C GLY A 10 20.63 14.59 7.22
N PHE A 11 20.63 13.25 7.31
CA PHE A 11 19.40 12.47 7.55
C PHE A 11 18.79 12.73 8.93
N LYS A 12 19.63 12.96 9.94
CA LYS A 12 19.18 13.20 11.32
C LYS A 12 18.61 14.62 11.53
N ALA A 13 18.95 15.57 10.65
CA ALA A 13 18.44 16.95 10.70
C ALA A 13 17.05 17.10 10.05
N TRP A 14 16.70 16.25 9.07
CA TRP A 14 15.38 16.25 8.45
C TRP A 14 14.29 15.63 9.35
N LEU A 15 14.67 14.78 10.31
CA LEU A 15 13.77 14.15 11.28
C LEU A 15 13.30 15.07 12.43
N ALA A 16 13.75 16.32 12.46
CA ALA A 16 13.37 17.29 13.48
C ALA A 16 12.52 18.41 12.86
N GLY A 17 11.23 18.15 12.65
CA GLY A 17 10.23 19.20 12.42
C GLY A 17 10.00 19.63 10.98
N ALA A 18 10.31 18.80 9.98
CA ALA A 18 9.77 19.03 8.64
C ALA A 18 8.28 18.63 8.63
N ASP A 19 7.41 19.62 8.46
CA ASP A 19 6.04 19.44 8.01
C ASP A 19 6.12 18.68 6.67
N MET A 20 5.98 17.36 6.73
CA MET A 20 6.06 16.51 5.55
C MET A 20 4.88 16.90 4.66
N PRO A 21 5.11 17.34 3.42
CA PRO A 21 4.00 17.72 2.55
C PRO A 21 3.06 16.53 2.44
N VAL A 22 1.80 16.75 2.85
CA VAL A 22 0.74 15.76 2.71
C VAL A 22 0.65 15.39 1.24
N LEU A 23 0.87 14.11 0.93
CA LEU A 23 0.72 13.62 -0.44
C LEU A 23 -0.73 13.80 -0.88
N ASN A 24 -0.92 14.48 -2.01
CA ASN A 24 -2.21 14.70 -2.62
C ASN A 24 -2.21 14.03 -3.99
N ALA A 25 -3.07 13.04 -4.18
CA ALA A 25 -3.17 12.32 -5.43
C ALA A 25 -3.88 13.17 -6.49
N GLN A 26 -3.35 13.18 -7.70
CA GLN A 26 -4.00 13.80 -8.85
C GLN A 26 -5.30 13.05 -9.21
N PRO A 27 -6.27 13.71 -9.87
CA PRO A 27 -7.46 13.03 -10.37
C PRO A 27 -7.11 11.89 -11.32
N LEU A 28 -7.84 10.79 -11.19
CA LEU A 28 -7.79 9.66 -12.11
C LEU A 28 -8.66 9.93 -13.35
N SER A 29 -8.32 9.31 -14.48
CA SER A 29 -9.23 9.21 -15.63
C SER A 29 -10.41 8.28 -15.33
N ASN A 30 -11.46 8.28 -16.16
CA ASN A 30 -12.61 7.38 -15.96
C ASN A 30 -12.21 5.90 -15.92
N ASP A 31 -11.36 5.47 -16.85
CA ASP A 31 -10.88 4.09 -16.92
C ASP A 31 -10.03 3.73 -15.69
N GLU A 32 -9.26 4.69 -15.16
CA GLU A 32 -8.47 4.51 -13.94
C GLU A 32 -9.36 4.42 -12.69
N VAL A 33 -10.41 5.23 -12.62
CA VAL A 33 -11.44 5.14 -11.57
C VAL A 33 -12.12 3.78 -11.61
N GLU A 34 -12.52 3.30 -12.80
CA GLU A 34 -13.14 1.99 -12.97
C GLU A 34 -12.25 0.87 -12.39
N LYS A 35 -10.95 0.88 -12.70
CA LYS A 35 -10.01 -0.11 -12.19
C LYS A 35 -9.73 0.00 -10.69
N LEU A 36 -9.73 1.23 -10.16
CA LEU A 36 -9.62 1.44 -8.73
C LEU A 36 -10.83 0.86 -7.99
N GLU A 37 -12.04 1.22 -8.43
CA GLU A 37 -13.31 0.81 -7.83
C GLU A 37 -13.57 -0.70 -7.98
N GLU A 38 -13.25 -1.28 -9.14
CA GLU A 38 -13.28 -2.73 -9.37
C GLU A 38 -12.41 -3.45 -8.34
N GLY A 39 -11.15 -3.03 -8.19
CA GLY A 39 -10.24 -3.61 -7.21
C GLY A 39 -10.71 -3.42 -5.78
N MET A 40 -11.28 -2.26 -5.43
CA MET A 40 -11.87 -2.00 -4.12
C MET A 40 -13.04 -2.94 -3.81
N ALA A 41 -13.97 -3.11 -4.74
CA ALA A 41 -15.13 -4.00 -4.55
C ALA A 41 -14.70 -5.48 -4.43
N LEU A 42 -13.73 -5.91 -5.25
CA LEU A 42 -13.17 -7.27 -5.16
C LEU A 42 -12.42 -7.49 -3.85
N PHE A 43 -11.67 -6.49 -3.38
CA PHE A 43 -10.93 -6.55 -2.14
C PHE A 43 -11.86 -6.67 -0.92
N ASP A 44 -12.91 -5.84 -0.85
CA ASP A 44 -13.91 -5.89 0.22
C ASP A 44 -14.71 -7.21 0.20
N GLY A 45 -14.81 -7.85 -0.97
CA GLY A 45 -15.35 -9.20 -1.13
C GLY A 45 -14.34 -10.33 -0.86
N ALA A 46 -13.17 -10.03 -0.29
CA ALA A 46 -12.07 -10.96 -0.02
C ALA A 46 -11.53 -11.72 -1.25
N LYS A 47 -11.79 -11.22 -2.47
CA LYS A 47 -11.29 -11.78 -3.73
C LYS A 47 -9.91 -11.19 -4.03
N PHE A 48 -8.97 -11.34 -3.10
CA PHE A 48 -7.68 -10.62 -3.12
C PHE A 48 -6.86 -10.81 -4.41
N TRP A 49 -6.88 -12.01 -5.00
CA TRP A 49 -6.19 -12.22 -6.27
C TRP A 49 -6.81 -11.42 -7.43
N HIS A 50 -8.14 -11.32 -7.50
CA HIS A 50 -8.80 -10.52 -8.54
C HIS A 50 -8.61 -9.02 -8.29
N ALA A 51 -8.64 -8.59 -7.02
CA ALA A 51 -8.31 -7.20 -6.66
C ALA A 51 -6.88 -6.84 -7.07
N HIS A 52 -5.93 -7.76 -6.88
CA HIS A 52 -4.55 -7.61 -7.35
C HIS A 52 -4.49 -7.40 -8.87
N GLU A 53 -5.21 -8.20 -9.66
CA GLU A 53 -5.23 -8.04 -11.12
C GLU A 53 -5.82 -6.70 -11.57
N ALA A 54 -6.99 -6.32 -11.01
CA ALA A 54 -7.60 -5.03 -11.34
C ALA A 54 -6.66 -3.85 -11.02
N TRP A 55 -5.94 -3.91 -9.91
CA TRP A 55 -4.95 -2.90 -9.56
C TRP A 55 -3.65 -2.99 -10.38
N GLU A 56 -3.27 -4.16 -10.92
CA GLU A 56 -2.17 -4.23 -11.90
C GLU A 56 -2.51 -3.50 -13.21
N ASP A 57 -3.76 -3.58 -13.68
CA ASP A 57 -4.23 -2.77 -14.81
C ASP A 57 -4.07 -1.28 -14.50
N LEU A 58 -4.60 -0.82 -13.36
CA LEU A 58 -4.44 0.57 -12.91
C LEU A 58 -2.97 0.98 -12.81
N TRP A 59 -2.11 0.13 -12.24
CA TRP A 59 -0.68 0.40 -12.13
C TRP A 59 -0.01 0.56 -13.49
N ASN A 60 -0.40 -0.25 -14.49
CA ASN A 60 0.10 -0.13 -15.86
C ASN A 60 -0.37 1.17 -16.53
N MET A 61 -1.62 1.58 -16.31
CA MET A 61 -2.15 2.85 -16.81
C MET A 61 -1.41 4.05 -16.23
N LEU A 62 -1.20 4.09 -14.91
CA LEU A 62 -0.45 5.14 -14.23
C LEU A 62 0.99 5.25 -14.76
N LYS A 63 1.67 4.11 -14.96
CA LYS A 63 3.01 4.09 -15.57
C LYS A 63 2.99 4.62 -17.00
N HIS A 64 2.02 4.20 -17.81
CA HIS A 64 1.91 4.61 -19.21
C HIS A 64 1.71 6.13 -19.36
N ARG A 65 0.84 6.72 -18.52
CA ARG A 65 0.65 8.18 -18.49
C ARG A 65 1.72 8.96 -17.74
N GLN A 66 2.76 8.28 -17.23
CA GLN A 66 3.85 8.88 -16.44
C GLN A 66 3.33 9.67 -15.23
N ALA A 67 2.40 9.06 -14.48
CA ALA A 67 1.88 9.62 -13.23
C ALA A 67 3.01 9.88 -12.20
N PRO A 68 2.78 10.76 -11.21
CA PRO A 68 3.69 10.93 -10.07
C PRO A 68 4.12 9.59 -9.46
N SER A 69 5.40 9.49 -9.11
CA SER A 69 5.99 8.23 -8.63
C SER A 69 5.30 7.69 -7.36
N GLU A 70 4.82 8.59 -6.53
CA GLU A 70 4.13 8.36 -5.28
C GLU A 70 2.76 7.70 -5.51
N GLU A 71 2.03 8.08 -6.58
CA GLU A 71 0.77 7.48 -6.99
C GLU A 71 0.99 6.06 -7.54
N ILE A 72 2.03 5.87 -8.35
CA ILE A 72 2.43 4.55 -8.85
C ILE A 72 2.79 3.63 -7.68
N LEU A 73 3.53 4.14 -6.69
CA LEU A 73 3.89 3.39 -5.50
C LEU A 73 2.67 3.12 -4.61
N LEU A 74 1.72 4.04 -4.49
CA LEU A 74 0.47 3.83 -3.77
C LEU A 74 -0.27 2.61 -4.32
N VAL A 75 -0.52 2.54 -5.63
CA VAL A 75 -1.19 1.38 -6.25
C VAL A 75 -0.36 0.11 -6.08
N GLN A 76 0.96 0.18 -6.21
CA GLN A 76 1.83 -0.97 -5.92
C GLN A 76 1.72 -1.44 -4.46
N GLY A 77 1.48 -0.53 -3.51
CA GLY A 77 1.20 -0.85 -2.12
C GLY A 77 -0.14 -1.56 -1.93
N LEU A 78 -1.19 -1.16 -2.66
CA LEU A 78 -2.49 -1.83 -2.66
C LEU A 78 -2.39 -3.25 -3.24
N ILE A 79 -1.73 -3.42 -4.38
CA ILE A 79 -1.42 -4.73 -5.01
C ILE A 79 -0.71 -5.65 -4.00
N GLN A 80 0.32 -5.14 -3.32
CA GLN A 80 1.09 -5.90 -2.33
C GLN A 80 0.26 -6.22 -1.08
N THR A 81 -0.69 -5.35 -0.71
CA THR A 81 -1.63 -5.62 0.38
C THR A 81 -2.56 -6.78 0.04
N ALA A 82 -3.14 -6.79 -1.16
CA ALA A 82 -3.97 -7.91 -1.62
C ALA A 82 -3.18 -9.23 -1.62
N ALA A 83 -1.93 -9.21 -2.12
CA ALA A 83 -1.05 -10.37 -2.06
C ALA A 83 -0.72 -10.80 -0.61
N MET A 84 -0.49 -9.85 0.30
CA MET A 84 -0.22 -10.13 1.71
C MET A 84 -1.41 -10.83 2.38
N LEU A 85 -2.63 -10.32 2.19
CA LEU A 85 -3.83 -10.92 2.76
C LEU A 85 -4.15 -12.28 2.17
N LEU A 86 -3.88 -12.50 0.87
CA LEU A 86 -3.95 -13.83 0.28
C LEU A 86 -2.94 -14.80 0.91
N HIS A 87 -1.73 -14.34 1.21
CA HIS A 87 -0.76 -15.15 1.96
C HIS A 87 -1.21 -15.42 3.40
N HIS A 88 -1.86 -14.44 4.05
CA HIS A 88 -2.44 -14.61 5.38
C HIS A 88 -3.55 -15.66 5.37
N GLN A 89 -4.49 -15.62 4.42
CA GLN A 89 -5.52 -16.66 4.23
C GLN A 89 -4.92 -18.06 4.08
N ARG A 90 -3.79 -18.16 3.39
CA ARG A 90 -3.07 -19.42 3.14
C ARG A 90 -2.11 -19.81 4.27
N ARG A 91 -2.06 -19.04 5.36
CA ARG A 91 -1.14 -19.23 6.50
C ARG A 91 0.34 -19.31 6.08
N ASN A 92 0.72 -18.51 5.09
CA ASN A 92 2.09 -18.43 4.59
C ASN A 92 2.83 -17.26 5.27
N LEU A 93 3.51 -17.55 6.39
CA LEU A 93 4.26 -16.56 7.17
C LEU A 93 5.28 -15.78 6.34
N ALA A 94 6.16 -16.49 5.63
CA ALA A 94 7.20 -15.86 4.81
C ALA A 94 6.61 -14.97 3.70
N GLY A 95 5.46 -15.35 3.15
CA GLY A 95 4.71 -14.56 2.18
C GLY A 95 4.19 -13.26 2.79
N VAL A 96 3.61 -13.31 3.99
CA VAL A 96 3.12 -12.13 4.71
C VAL A 96 4.27 -11.17 5.04
N GLU A 97 5.34 -11.66 5.67
CA GLU A 97 6.50 -10.84 6.06
C GLU A 97 7.12 -10.14 4.85
N LYS A 98 7.30 -10.89 3.74
CA LYS A 98 7.87 -10.36 2.50
C LYS A 98 7.01 -9.25 1.89
N GLN A 99 5.69 -9.40 1.87
CA GLN A 99 4.82 -8.36 1.30
C GLN A 99 4.68 -7.16 2.23
N TRP A 100 4.56 -7.38 3.54
CA TRP A 100 4.53 -6.30 4.53
C TRP A 100 5.75 -5.38 4.44
N ALA A 101 6.96 -5.97 4.39
CA ALA A 101 8.21 -5.21 4.28
C ALA A 101 8.26 -4.32 3.03
N LYS A 102 7.60 -4.73 1.95
CA LYS A 102 7.52 -3.98 0.70
C LYS A 102 6.42 -2.92 0.71
N LEU A 103 5.22 -3.25 1.21
CA LEU A 103 4.07 -2.36 1.09
C LEU A 103 4.11 -1.21 2.09
N GLN A 104 4.58 -1.43 3.33
CA GLN A 104 4.53 -0.41 4.38
C GLN A 104 5.24 0.92 3.99
N PRO A 105 6.44 0.94 3.35
CA PRO A 105 7.06 2.22 2.98
C PRO A 105 6.32 2.95 1.87
N LYS A 106 5.45 2.28 1.10
CA LYS A 106 4.69 2.89 0.01
C LYS A 106 3.41 3.57 0.48
N LEU A 107 2.85 3.10 1.59
CA LEU A 107 1.58 3.61 2.13
C LEU A 107 1.78 4.61 3.28
N ARG A 108 2.91 4.54 4.00
CA ARG A 108 3.11 5.28 5.28
C ARG A 108 3.02 6.80 5.21
N ASP A 109 3.27 7.38 4.04
CA ASP A 109 3.32 8.83 3.85
C ASP A 109 2.00 9.38 3.26
N TRP A 110 0.99 8.51 3.05
CA TRP A 110 -0.35 8.86 2.58
C TRP A 110 -1.34 8.95 3.74
N THR A 111 -2.21 9.96 3.71
CA THR A 111 -3.39 10.02 4.61
C THR A 111 -4.63 9.50 3.88
N THR A 112 -5.01 10.17 2.78
CA THR A 112 -6.15 9.81 1.93
C THR A 112 -5.74 9.85 0.47
N ALA A 113 -6.33 8.99 -0.36
CA ALA A 113 -6.18 9.05 -1.82
C ALA A 113 -7.38 8.41 -2.51
N TRP A 114 -7.97 9.10 -3.51
CA TRP A 114 -9.04 8.56 -4.36
C TRP A 114 -10.19 7.88 -3.59
N GLY A 115 -10.64 8.50 -2.49
CA GLY A 115 -11.72 7.97 -1.63
C GLY A 115 -11.29 6.87 -0.65
N ILE A 116 -10.01 6.55 -0.56
CA ILE A 116 -9.43 5.59 0.38
C ILE A 116 -8.82 6.33 1.57
N ASP A 117 -9.15 5.91 2.79
CA ASP A 117 -8.40 6.28 3.99
C ASP A 117 -7.19 5.35 4.15
N VAL A 118 -6.06 5.79 3.58
CA VAL A 118 -4.82 5.02 3.49
C VAL A 118 -4.14 4.90 4.86
N ALA A 119 -4.25 5.92 5.71
CA ALA A 119 -3.66 5.90 7.04
C ALA A 119 -4.34 4.84 7.92
N SER A 120 -5.66 4.84 7.99
CA SER A 120 -6.42 3.82 8.74
C SER A 120 -6.20 2.45 8.14
N HIS A 121 -6.17 2.33 6.81
CA HIS A 121 -5.86 1.08 6.12
C HIS A 121 -4.52 0.50 6.56
N LEU A 122 -3.44 1.30 6.58
CA LEU A 122 -2.12 0.83 6.98
C LEU A 122 -2.06 0.40 8.44
N VAL A 123 -2.78 1.08 9.34
CA VAL A 123 -2.90 0.68 10.74
C VAL A 123 -3.56 -0.70 10.85
N VAL A 124 -4.65 -0.94 10.14
CA VAL A 124 -5.36 -2.23 10.16
C VAL A 124 -4.51 -3.33 9.52
N ILE A 125 -3.90 -3.11 8.36
CA ILE A 125 -3.07 -4.11 7.68
C ILE A 125 -1.86 -4.54 8.52
N ARG A 126 -1.32 -3.63 9.35
CA ARG A 126 -0.25 -3.97 10.30
C ARG A 126 -0.67 -5.07 11.28
N THR A 127 -1.93 -5.11 11.72
CA THR A 127 -2.41 -6.13 12.67
C THR A 127 -2.39 -7.52 12.03
N TYR A 128 -2.73 -7.63 10.75
CA TYR A 128 -2.61 -8.88 9.98
C TYR A 128 -1.16 -9.33 9.81
N ALA A 129 -0.23 -8.40 9.60
CA ALA A 129 1.20 -8.73 9.55
C ALA A 129 1.72 -9.23 10.91
N GLN A 130 1.24 -8.66 12.01
CA GLN A 130 1.60 -9.07 13.38
C GLN A 130 0.94 -10.38 13.81
N ASP A 131 -0.27 -10.66 13.32
CA ASP A 131 -1.00 -11.90 13.56
C ASP A 131 -0.40 -13.11 12.81
N ALA A 132 0.44 -12.87 11.81
CA ALA A 132 1.06 -13.94 11.04
C ALA A 132 1.86 -14.89 11.95
N GLY A 133 1.51 -16.18 11.89
CA GLY A 133 2.04 -17.21 12.79
C GLY A 133 1.06 -17.61 13.90
N ALA A 134 0.23 -16.68 14.38
CA ALA A 134 -0.88 -16.97 15.29
C ALA A 134 -2.18 -17.29 14.54
N TRP A 135 -2.40 -16.64 13.39
CA TRP A 135 -3.55 -16.86 12.50
C TRP A 135 -4.91 -16.71 13.19
N THR A 136 -5.01 -15.74 14.11
CA THR A 136 -6.22 -15.47 14.90
C THR A 136 -7.18 -14.55 14.17
N LEU A 137 -6.68 -13.71 13.26
CA LEU A 137 -7.51 -12.87 12.41
C LEU A 137 -7.99 -13.64 11.18
N LYS A 138 -9.10 -13.21 10.59
CA LYS A 138 -9.54 -13.69 9.28
C LYS A 138 -9.35 -12.57 8.28
N ALA A 139 -8.52 -12.80 7.26
CA ALA A 139 -8.28 -11.81 6.23
C ALA A 139 -9.57 -11.39 5.50
N SER A 140 -10.57 -12.27 5.42
CA SER A 140 -11.89 -11.96 4.84
C SER A 140 -12.69 -10.90 5.58
N ASP A 141 -12.34 -10.62 6.83
CA ASP A 141 -13.05 -9.64 7.65
C ASP A 141 -12.53 -8.22 7.38
N HIS A 142 -11.41 -8.10 6.65
CA HIS A 142 -10.83 -6.81 6.31
C HIS A 142 -11.55 -6.19 5.12
N GLN A 143 -11.95 -4.94 5.27
CA GLN A 143 -12.47 -4.08 4.22
C GLN A 143 -11.60 -2.84 4.11
N LEU A 144 -11.51 -2.28 2.92
CA LEU A 144 -10.68 -1.11 2.66
C LEU A 144 -11.40 0.16 3.17
N PRO A 145 -10.84 0.88 4.16
CA PRO A 145 -11.47 2.07 4.72
C PRO A 145 -11.70 3.16 3.67
N ARG A 146 -12.83 3.85 3.77
CA ARG A 146 -13.22 4.99 2.90
C ARG A 146 -12.98 6.31 3.62
N ALA A 147 -12.56 7.33 2.88
CA ALA A 147 -12.31 8.70 3.37
C ALA A 147 -13.54 9.61 3.25
#